data_AF-A0A497C4K2-F1
#
_entry.id   AF-A0A497C4K2-F1
#
_cell.length_a   1.000
_cell.length_b   1.000
_cell.length_c   1.000
_cell.angle_alpha   90.00
_cell.angle_beta   90.00
_cell.angle_gamma   90.00
#
_symmetry.space_group_name_H-M   'P 1'
#
loop_
_entity.id
_entity.type
_entity.pdbx_description
1 polymer ?
#
loop_
_entity_poly.entity_id
_entity_poly.type
_entity_poly.pdbx_seq_one_letter_code
_entity_poly.pdbx_strand_id
1 'polypeptide(L)'
;MSVSDIRGFLEILSKIGMIGSMKSSQNIPKIVSWIAITLGVLDILRGIIHTLLLNLAATSIAGLDLSTPQAFDLLRLMGVFGISNYITGAALILTGWKARELALILLGLIPAAYLVGGLATRFYSAGFPQTQANWGGLPMMLVYLAVSSLTFMYGIWKRGS
;
A
#
# COMPACT_ATOMS: atom_id res chain seq x y z
N MET A 1 23.05 16.57 -1.74
CA MET A 1 21.83 17.22 -1.18
C MET A 1 22.24 17.91 0.11
N SER A 2 22.14 19.23 0.17
CA SER A 2 22.62 20.03 1.30
C SER A 2 21.61 20.01 2.45
N VAL A 3 22.07 20.21 3.69
CA VAL A 3 21.22 20.33 4.88
C VAL A 3 20.24 21.52 4.76
N SER A 4 20.60 22.53 3.97
CA SER A 4 19.72 23.66 3.62
C SER A 4 18.50 23.22 2.80
N ASP A 5 18.69 22.26 1.90
CA ASP A 5 17.64 21.80 0.97
C ASP A 5 16.59 20.97 1.73
N ILE A 6 17.05 20.19 2.71
CA ILE A 6 16.19 19.40 3.60
C ILE A 6 15.33 20.32 4.47
N ARG A 7 15.92 21.39 5.03
CA ARG A 7 15.18 22.36 5.85
C ARG A 7 14.15 23.14 5.03
N GLY A 8 14.50 23.56 3.82
CA GLY A 8 13.56 24.23 2.91
C GLY A 8 12.39 23.32 2.53
N PHE A 9 12.66 22.05 2.25
CA PHE A 9 11.63 21.07 1.96
C PHE A 9 10.71 20.80 3.17
N LEU A 10 11.27 20.69 4.38
CA LEU A 10 10.51 20.50 5.61
C LEU A 10 9.64 21.73 5.96
N GLU A 11 10.11 22.94 5.70
CA GLU A 11 9.30 24.16 5.87
C GLU A 11 8.12 24.22 4.90
N ILE A 12 8.32 23.81 3.65
CA ILE A 12 7.25 23.74 2.65
C ILE A 12 6.18 22.73 3.09
N LEU A 13 6.60 21.55 3.56
CA LEU A 13 5.68 20.53 4.11
C LEU A 13 4.93 21.01 5.35
N SER A 14 5.57 21.80 6.22
CA SER A 14 4.93 22.42 7.37
C SER A 14 3.89 23.47 6.96
N LYS A 15 4.21 24.34 6.00
CA LYS A 15 3.33 25.43 5.50
C LYS A 15 2.14 24.91 4.68
N ILE A 16 2.27 23.75 4.04
CA ILE A 16 1.15 23.05 3.35
C ILE A 16 0.15 22.44 4.36
N GLY A 17 0.40 22.56 5.67
CA GLY A 17 -0.52 22.08 6.71
C GLY A 17 -0.41 20.57 6.99
N MET A 18 0.56 19.86 6.38
CA MET A 18 0.82 18.44 6.70
C MET A 18 1.44 18.25 8.09
N ILE A 19 1.96 19.31 8.71
CA ILE A 19 2.48 19.32 10.09
C ILE A 19 1.72 20.36 10.92
N GLY A 20 0.43 20.53 10.65
CA GLY A 20 -0.48 21.26 11.52
C GLY A 20 -0.74 20.43 12.77
N SER A 21 -0.28 20.94 13.93
CA SER A 21 -0.64 20.53 15.30
C SER A 21 -1.63 19.37 15.35
N MET A 22 -1.15 18.15 15.61
CA MET A 22 -1.95 16.95 15.91
C MET A 22 -2.83 17.19 17.15
N LYS A 23 -3.89 17.98 16.99
CA LYS A 23 -4.91 18.22 18.01
C LYS A 23 -5.71 16.94 18.12
N SER A 24 -5.54 16.28 19.25
CA SER A 24 -6.49 15.38 19.91
C SER A 24 -7.36 14.55 18.95
N SER A 25 -6.93 13.30 18.73
CA SER A 25 -7.58 12.20 18.00
C SER A 25 -9.02 11.81 18.42
N GLN A 26 -9.79 12.70 19.06
CA GLN A 26 -11.03 12.34 19.73
C GLN A 26 -12.21 12.09 18.79
N ASN A 27 -12.16 12.53 17.53
CA ASN A 27 -13.27 12.34 16.57
C ASN A 27 -13.07 11.20 15.56
N ILE A 28 -11.90 10.55 15.53
CA ILE A 28 -11.66 9.41 14.61
C ILE A 28 -11.82 8.09 15.37
N PRO A 29 -12.70 7.18 14.90
CA PRO A 29 -12.94 5.89 15.55
C PRO A 29 -11.67 5.07 15.76
N LYS A 30 -11.54 4.42 16.93
CA LYS A 30 -10.41 3.53 17.24
C LYS A 30 -10.28 2.35 16.27
N ILE A 31 -11.37 1.93 15.63
CA ILE A 31 -11.34 0.84 14.64
C ILE A 31 -10.43 1.16 13.44
N VAL A 32 -10.27 2.43 13.07
CA VAL A 32 -9.35 2.88 12.01
C VAL A 32 -7.91 2.49 12.35
N SER A 33 -7.51 2.71 13.61
CA SER A 33 -6.17 2.36 14.12
C SER A 33 -5.94 0.85 14.06
N TRP A 34 -6.90 0.07 14.58
CA TRP A 34 -6.81 -1.39 14.57
C TRP A 34 -6.74 -1.98 13.15
N ILE A 35 -7.59 -1.49 12.25
CA ILE A 35 -7.57 -1.95 10.86
C ILE A 35 -6.26 -1.56 10.18
N ALA A 36 -5.79 -0.33 10.34
CA ALA A 36 -4.50 0.09 9.77
C ALA A 36 -3.35 -0.79 10.27
N ILE A 37 -3.27 -1.08 11.57
CA ILE A 37 -2.24 -1.97 12.12
C ILE A 37 -2.35 -3.38 11.53
N THR A 38 -3.56 -3.95 11.48
CA THR A 38 -3.78 -5.30 10.92
C THR A 38 -3.40 -5.37 9.45
N LEU A 39 -3.86 -4.41 8.63
CA LEU A 39 -3.48 -4.35 7.21
C LEU A 39 -1.96 -4.13 7.05
N GLY A 40 -1.35 -3.34 7.93
CA GLY A 40 0.09 -3.13 7.93
C GLY A 40 0.87 -4.41 8.23
N VAL A 41 0.42 -5.23 9.18
CA VAL A 41 0.99 -6.57 9.43
C VAL A 41 0.83 -7.48 8.22
N LEU A 42 -0.33 -7.47 7.57
CA LEU A 42 -0.54 -8.23 6.32
C LEU A 42 0.42 -7.79 5.21
N ASP A 43 0.76 -6.49 5.12
CA ASP A 43 1.74 -5.99 4.16
C ASP A 43 3.17 -6.40 4.52
N ILE A 44 3.54 -6.47 5.80
CA ILE A 44 4.83 -7.05 6.19
C ILE A 44 4.92 -8.53 5.77
N LEU A 45 3.87 -9.31 6.02
CA LEU A 45 3.80 -10.71 5.59
C LEU A 45 3.87 -10.84 4.05
N ARG A 46 3.19 -9.95 3.33
CA ARG A 46 3.26 -9.88 1.87
C ARG A 46 4.66 -9.54 1.38
N GLY A 47 5.35 -8.62 2.06
CA GLY A 47 6.75 -8.29 1.79
C GLY A 47 7.66 -9.49 1.95
N ILE A 48 7.48 -10.29 3.02
CA ILE A 48 8.22 -11.56 3.23
C ILE A 48 7.97 -12.52 2.08
N ILE A 49 6.70 -12.72 1.71
CA ILE A 49 6.33 -13.63 0.62
C ILE A 49 6.95 -13.19 -0.71
N HIS A 50 6.93 -11.90 -1.01
CA HIS A 50 7.43 -11.33 -2.27
C HIS A 50 8.93 -11.01 -2.26
N THR A 51 9.69 -11.34 -1.21
CA THR A 51 11.14 -11.13 -1.18
C THR A 51 11.91 -12.39 -0.78
N LEU A 52 11.56 -12.99 0.36
CA LEU A 52 12.23 -14.19 0.89
C LEU A 52 11.66 -15.48 0.30
N LEU A 53 10.36 -15.51 0.00
CA LEU A 53 9.69 -16.67 -0.61
C LEU A 53 9.29 -16.41 -2.07
N LEU A 54 10.09 -15.60 -2.77
CA LEU A 54 9.77 -15.06 -4.09
C LEU A 54 9.44 -16.15 -5.14
N ASN A 55 10.20 -17.24 -5.18
CA ASN A 55 9.93 -18.34 -6.12
C ASN A 55 8.61 -19.07 -5.81
N LEU A 56 8.29 -19.23 -4.51
CA LEU A 56 7.02 -19.82 -4.07
C LEU A 56 5.86 -18.89 -4.43
N ALA A 57 6.02 -17.58 -4.20
CA ALA A 57 5.03 -16.58 -4.56
C ALA A 57 4.76 -16.56 -6.07
N ALA A 58 5.81 -16.60 -6.89
CA ALA A 58 5.71 -16.58 -8.33
C ALA A 58 5.02 -17.84 -8.89
N THR A 59 5.47 -19.03 -8.49
CA THR A 59 4.98 -20.29 -9.07
C THR A 59 3.66 -20.76 -8.45
N SER A 60 3.55 -20.74 -7.12
CA SER A 60 2.45 -21.38 -6.40
C SER A 60 1.27 -20.44 -6.12
N ILE A 61 1.52 -19.14 -6.00
CA ILE A 61 0.48 -18.14 -5.71
C ILE A 61 0.08 -17.41 -7.00
N ALA A 62 1.04 -16.85 -7.72
CA ALA A 62 0.77 -16.10 -8.94
C ALA A 62 0.54 -17.01 -10.17
N GLY A 63 1.05 -18.25 -10.14
CA GLY A 63 0.94 -19.20 -11.26
C GLY A 63 1.79 -18.78 -12.46
N LEU A 64 2.95 -18.17 -12.22
CA LEU A 64 3.87 -17.73 -13.27
C LEU A 64 4.71 -18.91 -13.81
N ASP A 65 4.85 -18.95 -15.14
CA ASP A 65 5.80 -19.83 -15.80
C ASP A 65 7.21 -19.20 -15.81
N LEU A 66 8.09 -19.77 -14.99
CA LEU A 66 9.47 -19.33 -14.85
C LEU A 66 10.44 -19.96 -15.87
N SER A 67 9.94 -20.77 -16.82
CA SER A 67 10.76 -21.30 -17.93
C SER A 67 10.96 -20.29 -19.08
N THR A 68 10.23 -19.18 -19.03
CA THR A 68 10.25 -18.14 -20.07
C THR A 68 11.45 -17.19 -19.92
N PRO A 69 11.92 -16.55 -21.01
CA PRO A 69 12.99 -15.55 -20.93
C PRO A 69 12.66 -14.36 -20.00
N GLN A 70 11.38 -14.08 -19.75
CA GLN A 70 10.90 -12.98 -18.92
C GLN A 70 10.92 -13.30 -17.41
N ALA A 71 11.22 -14.54 -17.02
CA ALA A 71 11.16 -14.98 -15.63
C ALA A 71 11.97 -14.09 -14.68
N PHE A 72 13.19 -13.70 -15.08
CA PHE A 72 14.04 -12.84 -14.26
C PHE A 72 13.42 -11.46 -14.00
N ASP A 73 12.90 -10.81 -15.05
CA ASP A 73 12.29 -9.49 -14.93
C ASP A 73 11.02 -9.52 -14.09
N LEU A 74 10.20 -10.58 -14.23
CA LEU A 74 9.00 -10.79 -13.41
C LEU A 74 9.35 -10.99 -11.94
N LEU A 75 10.33 -11.83 -11.64
CA LEU A 75 10.81 -12.05 -10.27
C LEU A 75 11.39 -10.76 -9.69
N ARG A 76 12.14 -9.98 -10.47
CA ARG A 76 12.68 -8.69 -10.03
C ARG A 76 11.57 -7.69 -9.72
N LEU A 77 10.55 -7.57 -10.57
CA LEU A 77 9.40 -6.69 -10.34
C LEU A 77 8.61 -7.11 -9.09
N MET A 78 8.35 -8.42 -8.92
CA MET A 78 7.73 -8.96 -7.70
C MET A 78 8.58 -8.68 -6.46
N GLY A 79 9.90 -8.84 -6.55
CA GLY A 79 10.86 -8.51 -5.49
C GLY A 79 10.79 -7.06 -5.05
N VAL A 80 10.82 -6.13 -6.00
CA VAL A 80 10.71 -4.68 -5.74
C VAL A 80 9.33 -4.33 -5.17
N PHE A 81 8.26 -4.96 -5.67
CA PHE A 81 6.94 -4.81 -5.09
C PHE A 81 6.90 -5.28 -3.62
N GLY A 82 7.54 -6.41 -3.30
CA GLY A 82 7.69 -6.89 -1.93
C GLY A 82 8.40 -5.91 -1.00
N ILE A 83 9.46 -5.23 -1.48
CA ILE A 83 10.15 -4.17 -0.72
C ILE A 83 9.18 -3.03 -0.39
N SER A 84 8.34 -2.62 -1.35
CA SER A 84 7.33 -1.57 -1.12
C SER A 84 6.27 -1.97 -0.09
N ASN A 85 5.99 -3.28 0.05
CA ASN A 85 5.07 -3.77 1.07
C ASN A 85 5.65 -3.64 2.49
N TYR A 86 6.97 -3.79 2.67
CA TYR A 86 7.59 -3.51 3.98
C TYR A 86 7.40 -2.06 4.41
N ILE A 87 7.62 -1.12 3.48
CA ILE A 87 7.50 0.31 3.75
C ILE A 87 6.03 0.66 4.06
N THR A 88 5.10 0.21 3.22
CA THR A 88 3.66 0.45 3.43
C THR A 88 3.19 -0.18 4.74
N GLY A 89 3.62 -1.41 5.04
CA GLY A 89 3.27 -2.11 6.27
C GLY A 89 3.76 -1.38 7.52
N ALA A 90 5.02 -0.95 7.53
CA ALA A 90 5.57 -0.15 8.62
C ALA A 90 4.85 1.19 8.78
N ALA A 91 4.54 1.89 7.68
CA ALA A 91 3.82 3.15 7.71
C ALA A 91 2.42 2.99 8.31
N LEU A 92 1.67 1.96 7.90
CA LEU A 92 0.34 1.66 8.42
C LEU A 92 0.36 1.29 9.92
N ILE A 93 1.34 0.49 10.36
CA ILE A 93 1.50 0.14 11.77
C ILE A 93 1.82 1.39 12.61
N LEU A 94 2.81 2.19 12.18
CA LEU A 94 3.26 3.37 12.91
C LEU A 94 2.16 4.43 12.99
N THR A 95 1.50 4.73 11.87
CA THR A 95 0.39 5.70 11.84
C THR A 95 -0.83 5.17 12.57
N GLY A 96 -1.17 3.89 12.42
CA GLY A 96 -2.23 3.25 13.19
C GLY A 96 -2.00 3.39 14.70
N TRP A 97 -0.76 3.19 15.16
CA TRP A 97 -0.41 3.32 16.58
C TRP A 97 -0.36 4.79 17.04
N LYS A 98 0.29 5.68 16.29
CA LYS A 98 0.67 7.02 16.77
C LYS A 98 -0.22 8.16 16.27
N ALA A 99 -0.90 8.00 15.13
CA ALA A 99 -1.62 9.07 14.46
C ALA A 99 -2.82 8.54 13.63
N ARG A 100 -3.99 8.39 14.27
CA ARG A 100 -5.20 7.84 13.62
C ARG A 100 -5.67 8.62 12.40
N GLU A 101 -5.42 9.93 12.36
CA GLU A 101 -5.75 10.76 11.19
C GLU A 101 -4.87 10.40 10.00
N LEU A 102 -3.56 10.22 10.20
CA LEU A 102 -2.66 9.76 9.14
C LEU A 102 -3.01 8.33 8.72
N ALA A 103 -3.37 7.47 9.66
CA ALA A 103 -3.83 6.12 9.35
C ALA A 103 -5.09 6.15 8.46
N LEU A 104 -6.06 7.02 8.78
CA LEU A 104 -7.26 7.21 7.97
C LEU A 104 -6.90 7.67 6.54
N ILE A 105 -6.02 8.67 6.43
CA ILE A 105 -5.56 9.17 5.13
C ILE A 105 -4.87 8.06 4.32
N LEU A 106 -3.97 7.28 4.93
CA LEU A 106 -3.30 6.17 4.26
C LEU A 106 -4.29 5.11 3.78
N LEU A 107 -5.29 4.75 4.59
CA LEU A 107 -6.34 3.80 4.20
C LEU A 107 -7.18 4.29 3.00
N GLY A 108 -7.29 5.60 2.79
CA GLY A 108 -7.89 6.18 1.57
C GLY A 108 -6.92 6.25 0.38
N LEU A 109 -5.64 6.56 0.64
CA LEU A 109 -4.62 6.66 -0.40
C LEU A 109 -4.31 5.32 -1.06
N ILE A 110 -4.33 4.22 -0.31
CA ILE A 110 -4.03 2.89 -0.86
C ILE A 110 -4.97 2.50 -2.01
N PRO A 111 -6.31 2.47 -1.84
CA PRO A 111 -7.21 2.14 -2.94
C PRO A 111 -7.14 3.15 -4.10
N ALA A 112 -6.92 4.44 -3.83
CA ALA A 112 -6.70 5.43 -4.89
C ALA A 112 -5.44 5.13 -5.72
N ALA A 113 -4.32 4.78 -5.06
CA ALA A 113 -3.08 4.42 -5.72
C ALA A 113 -3.23 3.14 -6.55
N TYR A 114 -3.92 2.12 -6.04
CA TYR A 114 -4.23 0.90 -6.80
C TYR A 114 -5.12 1.18 -8.02
N LEU A 115 -6.09 2.08 -7.91
CA LEU A 115 -6.93 2.47 -9.03
C LEU A 115 -6.10 3.16 -10.13
N VAL A 116 -5.31 4.17 -9.77
CA VAL A 116 -4.46 4.89 -10.72
C VAL A 116 -3.42 3.95 -11.35
N GLY A 117 -2.73 3.15 -10.54
CA GLY A 117 -1.75 2.18 -11.00
C GLY A 117 -2.36 1.09 -11.89
N GLY A 118 -3.56 0.61 -11.56
CA GLY A 118 -4.29 -0.37 -12.36
C GLY A 118 -4.74 0.17 -13.72
N LEU A 119 -5.25 1.41 -13.75
CA LEU A 119 -5.61 2.09 -15.00
C LEU A 119 -4.39 2.36 -15.88
N ALA A 120 -3.29 2.85 -15.30
CA ALA A 120 -2.04 3.06 -16.02
C ALA A 120 -1.51 1.73 -16.59
N THR A 121 -1.47 0.68 -15.78
CA THR A 121 -1.04 -0.66 -16.22
C THR A 121 -1.90 -1.14 -17.37
N ARG A 122 -3.23 -1.04 -17.27
CA ARG A 122 -4.15 -1.45 -18.35
C ARG A 122 -3.95 -0.65 -19.64
N PHE A 123 -3.71 0.66 -19.53
CA PHE A 123 -3.50 1.52 -20.69
C PHE A 123 -2.19 1.19 -21.40
N TYR A 124 -1.08 1.08 -20.65
CA TYR A 124 0.24 0.81 -21.23
C TYR A 124 0.45 -0.66 -21.62
N SER A 125 -0.33 -1.60 -21.07
CA SER A 125 -0.25 -3.02 -21.43
C SER A 125 -1.22 -3.46 -22.54
N ALA A 126 -2.12 -2.58 -23.01
CA ALA A 126 -3.20 -2.95 -23.94
C ALA A 126 -2.73 -3.58 -25.26
N GLY A 127 -1.50 -3.26 -25.71
CA GLY A 127 -0.91 -3.82 -26.93
C GLY A 127 -0.16 -5.13 -26.75
N PHE A 128 -0.05 -5.66 -25.52
CA PHE A 128 0.70 -6.88 -25.23
C PHE A 128 -0.24 -8.08 -25.04
N PRO A 129 0.23 -9.31 -25.31
CA PRO A 129 -0.55 -10.52 -25.06
C PRO A 129 -1.00 -10.60 -23.60
N GLN A 130 -2.21 -11.11 -23.39
CA GLN A 130 -2.73 -11.36 -22.05
C GLN A 130 -1.82 -12.36 -21.33
N THR A 131 -1.58 -12.09 -20.05
CA THR A 131 -0.84 -12.98 -19.16
C THR A 131 -1.56 -14.33 -19.00
N GLN A 132 -0.79 -15.42 -18.93
CA GLN A 132 -1.32 -16.75 -18.59
C GLN A 132 -1.27 -17.03 -17.07
N ALA A 133 -0.88 -16.05 -16.27
CA ALA A 133 -0.84 -16.19 -14.82
C ALA A 133 -2.25 -16.34 -14.24
N ASN A 134 -2.39 -17.20 -13.22
CA ASN A 134 -3.66 -17.43 -12.53
C ASN A 134 -3.99 -16.34 -11.50
N TRP A 135 -3.01 -15.49 -11.14
CA TRP A 135 -3.17 -14.38 -10.19
C TRP A 135 -3.87 -14.78 -8.89
N GLY A 136 -3.49 -15.90 -8.26
CA GLY A 136 -4.13 -16.40 -7.05
C GLY A 136 -4.08 -15.45 -5.85
N GLY A 137 -3.20 -14.44 -5.87
CA GLY A 137 -3.18 -13.35 -4.89
C GLY A 137 -4.24 -12.25 -5.08
N LEU A 138 -4.91 -12.21 -6.24
CA LEU A 138 -5.88 -11.17 -6.59
C LEU A 138 -7.08 -11.10 -5.62
N PRO A 139 -7.73 -12.23 -5.22
CA PRO A 139 -8.84 -12.17 -4.27
C PRO A 139 -8.44 -11.53 -2.94
N MET A 140 -7.26 -11.87 -2.40
CA MET A 140 -6.75 -11.27 -1.15
C MET A 140 -6.48 -9.77 -1.30
N MET A 141 -5.96 -9.35 -2.45
CA MET A 141 -5.77 -7.93 -2.76
C MET A 141 -7.11 -7.18 -2.81
N LEU A 142 -8.15 -7.76 -3.42
CA LEU A 142 -9.48 -7.15 -3.46
C LEU A 142 -10.11 -7.02 -2.07
N VAL A 143 -9.97 -8.04 -1.22
CA VAL A 143 -10.42 -7.97 0.19
C VAL A 143 -9.68 -6.86 0.94
N TYR A 144 -8.34 -6.79 0.78
CA TYR A 144 -7.53 -5.73 1.38
C TYR A 144 -8.03 -4.33 0.95
N LEU A 145 -8.26 -4.13 -0.36
CA LEU A 145 -8.73 -2.86 -0.90
C LEU A 145 -10.14 -2.51 -0.42
N ALA A 146 -11.03 -3.49 -0.32
CA ALA A 146 -12.37 -3.31 0.20
C ALA A 146 -12.34 -2.88 1.67
N VAL A 147 -11.59 -3.59 2.51
CA VAL A 147 -11.43 -3.26 3.94
C VAL A 147 -10.84 -1.85 4.12
N SER A 148 -9.82 -1.51 3.35
CA SER A 148 -9.20 -0.18 3.37
C SER A 148 -10.20 0.92 3.01
N SER A 149 -10.94 0.73 1.91
CA SER A 149 -11.93 1.69 1.40
C SER A 149 -13.12 1.87 2.36
N LEU A 150 -13.69 0.77 2.85
CA LEU A 150 -14.81 0.79 3.79
C LEU A 150 -14.42 1.48 5.10
N THR A 151 -13.22 1.21 5.60
CA THR A 151 -12.71 1.84 6.82
C THR A 151 -12.46 3.33 6.63
N PHE A 152 -11.93 3.72 5.47
CA PHE A 152 -11.78 5.13 5.11
C PHE A 152 -13.13 5.86 5.09
N MET A 153 -14.11 5.34 4.34
CA MET A 153 -15.45 5.93 4.26
C MET A 153 -16.11 6.04 5.63
N TYR A 154 -16.03 4.99 6.45
CA TYR A 154 -16.56 4.99 7.81
C TYR A 154 -15.89 6.04 8.70
N GLY A 155 -14.55 6.15 8.64
CA GLY A 155 -13.80 7.13 9.41
C GLY A 155 -14.11 8.58 9.01
N ILE A 156 -14.28 8.85 7.71
CA ILE A 156 -14.70 10.17 7.21
C ILE A 156 -16.12 10.51 7.65
N TRP A 157 -17.06 9.56 7.52
CA TRP A 157 -18.44 9.76 7.96
C TRP A 157 -18.53 10.07 9.46
N LYS A 158 -17.80 9.33 10.31
CA LYS A 158 -17.75 9.57 11.76
C LYS A 158 -17.02 10.84 12.16
N ARG A 159 -16.07 11.32 11.36
CA ARG A 159 -15.39 12.61 11.61
C ARG A 159 -16.33 13.79 11.36
N GLY A 160 -17.24 13.67 10.39
CA GLY A 160 -18.18 14.73 10.00
C GLY A 160 -19.54 14.70 10.69
N SER A 161 -19.80 13.69 11.54
CA SER A 161 -21.01 13.58 12.38
C SER A 161 -20.71 14.12 13.78
#